data_AF-A0A4Q0NU75-F1
#
_entry.id   AF-A0A4Q0NU75-F1
#
_cell.length_a   1.000
_cell.length_b   1.000
_cell.length_c   1.000
_cell.angle_alpha   90.00
_cell.angle_beta   90.00
_cell.angle_gamma   90.00
#
_symmetry.space_group_name_H-M   'P 1'
#
loop_
_entity.id
_entity.type
_entity.pdbx_description
1 polymer ?
#
loop_
_entity_poly.entity_id
_entity_poly.type
_entity_poly.pdbx_seq_one_letter_code
_entity_poly.pdbx_strand_id
1 'polypeptide(L)'
;MKYFLRFFSYLMHPLLMPMLGVGIYFSVTPKFVPQSFMYAKLFAISILTVVVPILFYFLLESVKLVSSIELKQVKERRLPLLIQIGITLLIIRIIINGYEFPELYIFFLGILITSATAFLLALFGFKTSLHMTGIGGVLLFVMGLSLVYNANYLIVISLLILAIGFTAASRIQLKAHTMLELFVGIVVGGLPQFLVFYLYKM
;
A
#
# COMPACT_ATOMS: atom_id res chain seq x y z
N MET A 1 20.29 -16.49 5.70
CA MET A 1 19.00 -16.49 4.95
C MET A 1 17.78 -16.08 5.79
N LYS A 2 17.48 -16.71 6.94
CA LYS A 2 16.25 -16.38 7.73
C LYS A 2 16.17 -14.89 8.16
N TYR A 3 17.27 -14.29 8.59
CA TYR A 3 17.31 -12.87 8.97
C TYR A 3 17.14 -11.92 7.78
N PHE A 4 17.78 -12.24 6.64
CA PHE A 4 17.65 -11.47 5.40
C PHE A 4 16.21 -11.44 4.90
N LEU A 5 15.51 -12.57 4.88
CA LEU A 5 14.12 -12.58 4.43
C LEU A 5 13.19 -11.89 5.43
N ARG A 6 13.40 -12.04 6.74
CA ARG A 6 12.65 -11.28 7.76
C ARG A 6 12.76 -9.77 7.57
N PHE A 7 13.94 -9.27 7.20
CA PHE A 7 14.14 -7.85 6.91
C PHE A 7 13.16 -7.33 5.85
N PHE A 8 12.93 -8.07 4.77
CA PHE A 8 11.97 -7.67 3.73
C PHE A 8 10.52 -7.62 4.23
N SER A 9 10.15 -8.43 5.24
CA SER A 9 8.80 -8.32 5.84
C SER A 9 8.61 -6.99 6.58
N TYR A 10 9.67 -6.45 7.20
CA TYR A 10 9.62 -5.15 7.87
C TYR A 10 9.77 -3.99 6.89
N LEU A 11 10.67 -4.10 5.91
CA LEU A 11 10.89 -3.06 4.92
C LEU A 11 9.67 -2.87 4.01
N MET A 12 9.05 -3.97 3.58
CA MET A 12 7.84 -3.96 2.74
C MET A 12 6.57 -4.10 3.59
N HIS A 13 6.57 -3.45 4.76
CA HIS A 13 5.39 -3.44 5.63
C HIS A 13 4.26 -2.61 4.99
N PRO A 14 2.98 -3.07 5.02
CA PRO A 14 1.90 -2.41 4.29
C PRO A 14 1.70 -0.95 4.67
N LEU A 15 1.92 -0.60 5.93
CA LEU A 15 1.81 0.78 6.45
C LEU A 15 2.81 1.76 5.78
N LEU A 16 3.95 1.25 5.29
CA LEU A 16 4.97 2.06 4.63
C LEU A 16 4.72 2.22 3.12
N MET A 17 3.85 1.41 2.52
CA MET A 17 3.66 1.36 1.07
C MET A 17 3.06 2.64 0.48
N PRO A 18 2.07 3.30 1.12
CA PRO A 18 1.61 4.61 0.67
C PRO A 18 2.73 5.66 0.67
N MET A 19 3.56 5.70 1.72
CA MET A 19 4.70 6.61 1.79
C MET A 19 5.73 6.33 0.69
N LEU A 20 6.03 5.05 0.44
CA LEU A 20 6.94 4.64 -0.63
C LEU A 20 6.44 5.13 -2.00
N GLY A 21 5.15 4.93 -2.30
CA GLY A 21 4.54 5.40 -3.54
C GLY A 21 4.63 6.92 -3.71
N VAL A 22 4.30 7.68 -2.66
CA VAL A 22 4.39 9.16 -2.68
C VAL A 22 5.84 9.64 -2.80
N GLY A 23 6.77 8.99 -2.12
CA GLY A 23 8.20 9.31 -2.22
C GLY A 23 8.75 9.06 -3.63
N ILE A 24 8.36 7.95 -4.27
CA ILE A 24 8.71 7.67 -5.67
C ILE A 24 8.06 8.71 -6.59
N TYR A 25 6.78 9.04 -6.38
CA TYR A 25 6.11 10.06 -7.19
C TYR A 25 6.87 11.38 -7.20
N PHE A 26 7.23 11.92 -6.03
CA PHE A 26 7.94 13.19 -5.95
C PHE A 26 9.38 13.12 -6.47
N SER A 27 10.02 11.93 -6.50
CA SER A 27 11.36 11.79 -7.07
C SER A 27 11.37 11.67 -8.60
N VAL A 28 10.25 11.28 -9.21
CA VAL A 28 10.18 11.05 -10.67
C VAL A 28 9.24 12.00 -11.42
N THR A 29 8.36 12.72 -10.71
CA THR A 29 7.42 13.64 -11.34
C THR A 29 8.17 14.78 -12.05
N PRO A 30 7.80 15.14 -13.29
CA PRO A 30 8.42 16.26 -13.98
C PRO A 30 7.94 17.62 -13.45
N LYS A 31 6.92 17.63 -12.58
CA LYS A 31 6.36 18.85 -11.99
C LYS A 31 7.34 19.42 -10.97
N PHE A 32 7.61 20.72 -11.04
CA PHE A 32 8.31 21.40 -9.97
C PHE A 32 7.41 21.48 -8.72
N VAL A 33 7.90 20.97 -7.60
CA VAL A 33 7.21 21.02 -6.31
C VAL A 33 8.17 21.64 -5.29
N PRO A 34 7.80 22.74 -4.62
CA PRO A 34 8.62 23.30 -3.54
C PRO A 34 8.90 22.26 -2.46
N GLN A 35 10.16 22.14 -2.02
CA GLN A 35 10.57 21.12 -1.05
C GLN A 35 9.77 21.19 0.26
N SER A 36 9.49 22.39 0.76
CA SER A 36 8.67 22.59 1.96
C SER A 36 7.27 21.98 1.81
N PHE A 37 6.67 22.10 0.63
CA PHE A 37 5.35 21.54 0.34
C PHE A 37 5.39 20.02 0.22
N MET A 38 6.40 19.48 -0.48
CA MET A 38 6.65 18.04 -0.56
C MET A 38 6.82 17.42 0.83
N TYR A 39 7.66 18.02 1.70
CA TYR A 39 7.89 17.53 3.05
C TYR A 39 6.63 17.61 3.92
N ALA A 40 5.83 18.67 3.78
CA ALA A 40 4.56 18.77 4.49
C ALA A 40 3.59 17.64 4.13
N LYS A 41 3.45 17.30 2.83
CA LYS A 41 2.60 16.18 2.38
C LYS A 41 3.14 14.84 2.87
N LEU A 42 4.44 14.58 2.73
CA LEU A 42 5.08 13.35 3.21
C LEU A 42 4.92 13.17 4.73
N PHE A 43 5.06 14.25 5.49
CA PHE A 43 4.88 14.24 6.94
C PHE A 43 3.42 13.96 7.34
N ALA A 44 2.46 14.62 6.70
CA ALA A 44 1.04 14.36 6.97
C ALA A 44 0.65 12.92 6.63
N ILE A 45 1.11 12.41 5.48
CA ILE A 45 0.85 11.03 5.03
C ILE A 45 1.51 10.04 5.98
N SER A 46 2.74 10.28 6.44
CA SER A 46 3.43 9.35 7.36
C SER A 46 2.72 9.22 8.70
N ILE A 47 2.21 10.34 9.26
CA ILE A 47 1.39 10.30 10.47
C ILE A 47 0.14 9.44 10.22
N LEU A 48 -0.57 9.72 9.13
CA LEU A 48 -1.84 9.06 8.84
C LEU A 48 -1.69 7.59 8.47
N THR A 49 -0.65 7.18 7.75
CA THR A 49 -0.50 5.79 7.28
C THR A 49 0.38 4.92 8.16
N VAL A 50 1.14 5.49 9.10
CA VAL A 50 2.02 4.74 10.01
C VAL A 50 1.62 4.94 11.45
N VAL A 51 1.68 6.18 11.95
CA VAL A 51 1.47 6.47 13.38
C VAL A 51 0.04 6.15 13.79
N VAL A 52 -0.96 6.65 13.06
CA VAL A 52 -2.37 6.45 13.39
C VAL A 52 -2.78 4.97 13.39
N PRO A 53 -2.46 4.15 12.37
CA PRO A 53 -2.76 2.72 12.39
C PRO A 53 -2.09 1.96 13.54
N ILE A 54 -0.86 2.33 13.92
CA ILE A 54 -0.17 1.74 15.07
C ILE A 54 -0.91 2.06 16.37
N LEU A 55 -1.33 3.32 16.58
CA LEU A 55 -2.11 3.71 17.75
C LEU A 55 -3.45 2.96 17.82
N PHE A 56 -4.14 2.85 16.68
CA PHE A 56 -5.36 2.05 16.60
C PHE A 56 -5.11 0.58 16.89
N TYR A 57 -4.02 -0.02 16.41
CA TYR A 57 -3.66 -1.39 16.75
C TYR A 57 -3.59 -1.59 18.28
N PHE A 58 -2.84 -0.74 18.99
CA PHE A 58 -2.71 -0.85 20.44
C PHE A 58 -4.03 -0.63 21.17
N LEU A 59 -4.88 0.27 20.67
CA LEU A 59 -6.23 0.44 21.20
C LEU A 59 -7.04 -0.86 21.05
N LEU A 60 -7.05 -1.46 19.85
CA LEU A 60 -7.79 -2.70 19.58
C LEU A 60 -7.27 -3.90 20.39
N GLU A 61 -5.95 -3.97 20.59
CA GLU A 61 -5.31 -4.97 21.43
C GLU A 61 -5.71 -4.80 22.90
N SER A 62 -5.74 -3.56 23.42
CA SER A 62 -6.12 -3.28 24.81
C SER A 62 -7.55 -3.72 25.16
N VAL A 63 -8.47 -3.69 24.18
CA VAL A 63 -9.86 -4.16 24.32
C VAL A 63 -10.05 -5.61 23.83
N LYS A 64 -8.97 -6.34 23.54
CA LYS A 64 -8.95 -7.75 23.11
C LYS A 64 -9.68 -8.04 21.80
N LEU A 65 -9.83 -7.05 20.93
CA LEU A 65 -10.37 -7.23 19.57
C LEU A 65 -9.34 -7.78 18.58
N VAL A 66 -8.05 -7.66 18.91
CA VAL A 66 -6.92 -8.21 18.18
C VAL A 66 -6.00 -8.93 19.16
N SER A 67 -5.53 -10.13 18.79
CA SER A 67 -4.67 -10.97 19.64
C SER A 67 -3.18 -10.85 19.36
N SER A 68 -2.78 -10.32 18.19
CA SER A 68 -1.38 -10.19 17.81
C SER A 68 -1.18 -9.25 16.62
N ILE A 69 0.03 -8.72 16.49
CA ILE A 69 0.46 -7.83 15.39
C ILE A 69 0.25 -8.48 14.01
N GLU A 70 0.43 -9.80 13.91
CA GLU A 70 0.28 -10.53 12.64
C GLU A 70 -1.19 -10.75 12.21
N LEU A 71 -2.17 -10.38 13.04
CA LEU A 71 -3.60 -10.54 12.79
C LEU A 71 -3.90 -11.96 12.29
N LYS A 72 -3.60 -12.96 13.14
CA LYS A 72 -3.61 -14.38 12.76
C LYS A 72 -4.96 -14.80 12.21
N GLN A 73 -6.04 -14.33 12.83
CA GLN A 73 -7.41 -14.61 12.41
C GLN A 73 -7.90 -13.59 11.39
N VAL A 74 -8.59 -14.05 10.35
CA VAL A 74 -9.11 -13.18 9.28
C VAL A 74 -10.09 -12.13 9.84
N LYS A 75 -10.87 -12.51 10.85
CA LYS A 75 -11.84 -11.61 11.51
C LYS A 75 -11.16 -10.40 12.16
N GLU A 76 -9.96 -10.57 12.72
CA GLU A 76 -9.18 -9.48 13.35
C GLU A 76 -8.73 -8.42 12.34
N ARG A 77 -8.69 -8.73 11.04
CA ARG A 77 -8.28 -7.80 9.98
C ARG A 77 -9.37 -6.82 9.57
N ARG A 78 -10.64 -7.12 9.87
CA ARG A 78 -11.79 -6.33 9.40
C ARG A 78 -11.74 -4.90 9.91
N LEU A 79 -11.52 -4.71 11.20
CA LEU A 79 -11.51 -3.39 11.82
C LEU A 79 -10.26 -2.57 11.42
N PRO A 80 -9.02 -3.13 11.43
CA PRO A 80 -7.86 -2.47 10.84
C PRO A 80 -8.05 -2.04 9.38
N LEU A 81 -8.67 -2.88 8.54
CA LEU A 81 -8.95 -2.53 7.14
C LEU A 81 -10.01 -1.42 7.02
N LEU A 82 -11.05 -1.44 7.85
CA LEU A 82 -12.05 -0.36 7.89
C LEU A 82 -11.44 0.98 8.33
N ILE A 83 -10.54 0.96 9.32
CA ILE A 83 -9.76 2.13 9.73
C ILE A 83 -8.89 2.63 8.58
N GLN A 84 -8.20 1.72 7.87
CA GLN A 84 -7.39 2.08 6.71
C GLN A 84 -8.22 2.74 5.59
N ILE A 85 -9.45 2.27 5.35
CA ILE A 85 -10.39 2.91 4.40
C ILE A 85 -10.70 4.34 4.84
N GLY A 86 -11.05 4.56 6.12
CA GLY A 86 -11.34 5.89 6.66
C GLY A 86 -10.14 6.85 6.57
N ILE A 87 -8.95 6.37 6.93
CA ILE A 87 -7.70 7.12 6.80
C ILE A 87 -7.42 7.49 5.34
N THR A 88 -7.63 6.56 4.42
CA THR A 88 -7.39 6.81 2.98
C THR A 88 -8.36 7.86 2.44
N LEU A 89 -9.63 7.81 2.84
CA LEU A 89 -10.62 8.85 2.51
C LEU A 89 -10.20 10.23 3.06
N LEU A 90 -9.66 10.27 4.28
CA LEU A 90 -9.14 11.50 4.88
C LEU A 90 -7.98 12.08 4.08
N ILE A 91 -7.03 11.23 3.66
CA ILE A 91 -5.91 11.63 2.82
C ILE A 91 -6.40 12.20 1.49
N ILE A 92 -7.31 11.51 0.80
CA ILE A 92 -7.88 11.95 -0.47
C ILE A 92 -8.58 13.30 -0.31
N ARG A 93 -9.34 13.50 0.76
CA ARG A 93 -10.17 14.70 0.93
C ARG A 93 -9.41 15.92 1.44
N ILE A 94 -8.44 15.71 2.34
CA ILE A 94 -7.78 16.81 3.08
C ILE A 94 -6.35 17.03 2.62
N ILE A 95 -5.61 15.95 2.34
CA ILE A 95 -4.18 16.05 2.06
C ILE A 95 -3.91 16.16 0.56
N ILE A 96 -4.61 15.40 -0.28
CA ILE A 96 -4.37 15.37 -1.72
C ILE A 96 -5.44 16.19 -2.44
N ASN A 97 -5.10 17.39 -2.87
CA ASN A 97 -5.94 18.14 -3.79
C ASN A 97 -5.78 17.54 -5.20
N GLY A 98 -6.86 16.99 -5.76
CA GLY A 98 -6.85 16.31 -7.07
C GLY A 98 -6.44 17.21 -8.24
N TYR A 99 -6.55 18.53 -8.09
CA TYR A 99 -6.06 19.48 -9.10
C TYR A 99 -4.53 19.66 -9.06
N GLU A 100 -3.92 19.59 -7.87
CA GLU A 100 -2.48 19.77 -7.70
C GLU A 100 -1.71 18.52 -8.17
N PHE A 101 -2.16 17.35 -7.70
CA PHE A 101 -1.49 16.07 -7.93
C PHE A 101 -2.51 14.99 -8.35
N PRO A 102 -3.03 15.04 -9.59
CA PRO A 102 -4.01 14.08 -10.08
C PRO A 102 -3.50 12.63 -9.99
N GLU A 103 -2.21 12.39 -10.24
CA GLU A 103 -1.65 11.04 -10.19
C GLU A 103 -1.60 10.49 -8.75
N LEU A 104 -1.33 11.34 -7.75
CA LEU A 104 -1.44 10.95 -6.34
C LEU A 104 -2.90 10.75 -5.92
N TYR A 105 -3.82 11.56 -6.42
CA TYR A 105 -5.24 11.37 -6.17
C TYR A 105 -5.70 9.99 -6.67
N ILE A 106 -5.31 9.62 -7.89
CA ILE A 106 -5.56 8.31 -8.48
C ILE A 106 -4.89 7.20 -7.67
N PHE A 107 -3.65 7.39 -7.22
CA PHE A 107 -2.94 6.43 -6.38
C PHE A 107 -3.72 6.11 -5.10
N PHE A 108 -4.17 7.13 -4.38
CA PHE A 108 -4.94 6.95 -3.15
C PHE A 108 -6.35 6.42 -3.42
N LEU A 109 -6.98 6.76 -4.56
CA LEU A 109 -8.23 6.13 -4.98
C LEU A 109 -8.04 4.63 -5.26
N GLY A 110 -6.94 4.25 -5.88
CA GLY A 110 -6.55 2.85 -6.03
C GLY A 110 -6.34 2.15 -4.68
N ILE A 111 -5.66 2.80 -3.73
CA ILE A 111 -5.49 2.28 -2.35
C ILE A 111 -6.85 2.10 -1.66
N LEU A 112 -7.80 3.03 -1.87
CA LEU A 112 -9.13 2.95 -1.31
C LEU A 112 -9.88 1.72 -1.82
N ILE A 113 -9.89 1.51 -3.14
CA ILE A 113 -10.53 0.34 -3.77
C ILE A 113 -9.83 -0.94 -3.30
N THR A 114 -8.50 -0.99 -3.32
CA THR A 114 -7.70 -2.11 -2.81
C THR A 114 -8.07 -2.45 -1.36
N SER A 115 -8.18 -1.45 -0.48
CA SER A 115 -8.51 -1.64 0.94
C SER A 115 -9.94 -2.13 1.11
N ALA A 116 -10.89 -1.59 0.33
CA ALA A 116 -12.27 -2.05 0.30
C ALA A 116 -12.38 -3.51 -0.19
N THR A 117 -11.68 -3.88 -1.26
CA THR A 117 -11.64 -5.25 -1.76
C THR A 117 -11.03 -6.20 -0.73
N ALA A 118 -9.91 -5.83 -0.09
CA ALA A 118 -9.31 -6.63 0.98
C ALA A 118 -10.26 -6.80 2.19
N PHE A 119 -11.01 -5.76 2.54
CA PHE A 119 -12.04 -5.82 3.58
C PHE A 119 -13.17 -6.78 3.20
N LEU A 120 -13.69 -6.71 1.98
CA LEU A 120 -14.71 -7.64 1.48
C LEU A 120 -14.22 -9.09 1.51
N LEU A 121 -13.00 -9.35 1.06
CA LEU A 121 -12.39 -10.69 1.16
C LEU A 121 -12.32 -11.18 2.61
N ALA A 122 -11.96 -10.31 3.55
CA ALA A 122 -11.93 -10.65 4.98
C ALA A 122 -13.33 -10.88 5.58
N LEU A 123 -14.39 -10.26 5.04
CA LEU A 123 -15.77 -10.59 5.40
C LEU A 123 -16.13 -12.01 4.95
N PHE A 124 -15.74 -12.40 3.73
CA PHE A 124 -15.90 -13.75 3.19
C PHE A 124 -14.92 -14.79 3.76
N GLY A 125 -14.04 -14.40 4.68
CA GLY A 125 -13.12 -15.31 5.38
C GLY A 125 -11.82 -15.60 4.63
N PHE A 126 -11.53 -14.91 3.52
CA PHE A 126 -10.28 -15.07 2.78
C PHE A 126 -9.16 -14.15 3.32
N LYS A 127 -7.97 -14.70 3.50
CA LYS A 127 -6.81 -14.01 4.11
C LYS A 127 -5.79 -13.54 3.07
N THR A 128 -6.12 -12.51 2.29
CA THR A 128 -5.16 -11.94 1.34
C THR A 128 -3.88 -11.40 2.01
N SER A 129 -2.73 -11.50 1.35
CA SER A 129 -1.48 -10.97 1.90
C SER A 129 -1.37 -9.46 1.71
N LEU A 130 -1.54 -8.71 2.80
CA LEU A 130 -1.46 -7.24 2.78
C LEU A 130 -0.07 -6.72 2.37
N HIS A 131 1.00 -7.48 2.66
CA HIS A 131 2.35 -7.16 2.17
C HIS A 131 2.39 -7.15 0.65
N MET A 132 1.88 -8.21 0.02
CA MET A 132 1.84 -8.35 -1.43
C MET A 132 0.88 -7.34 -2.07
N THR A 133 -0.23 -7.05 -1.41
CA THR A 133 -1.16 -5.98 -1.79
C THR A 133 -0.51 -4.61 -1.83
N GLY A 134 0.24 -4.26 -0.79
CA GLY A 134 0.90 -2.96 -0.73
C GLY A 134 1.98 -2.79 -1.81
N ILE A 135 2.95 -3.71 -1.87
CA ILE A 135 4.06 -3.62 -2.86
C ILE A 135 3.55 -3.80 -4.31
N GLY A 136 2.53 -4.64 -4.52
CA GLY A 136 1.88 -4.82 -5.83
C GLY A 136 1.17 -3.55 -6.29
N GLY A 137 0.49 -2.85 -5.39
CA GLY A 137 -0.09 -1.55 -5.68
C GLY A 137 0.95 -0.51 -6.07
N VAL A 138 2.06 -0.42 -5.33
CA VAL A 138 3.16 0.51 -5.66
C VAL A 138 3.77 0.19 -7.02
N LEU A 139 3.98 -1.09 -7.35
CA LEU A 139 4.51 -1.49 -8.67
C LEU A 139 3.63 -0.98 -9.81
N LEU A 140 2.32 -1.25 -9.76
CA LEU A 140 1.41 -0.88 -10.85
C LEU A 140 1.19 0.64 -10.89
N PHE A 141 1.26 1.32 -9.75
CA PHE A 141 1.30 2.78 -9.71
C PHE A 141 2.50 3.34 -10.48
N VAL A 142 3.72 2.83 -10.21
CA VAL A 142 4.94 3.30 -10.89
C VAL A 142 4.93 2.97 -12.39
N MET A 143 4.40 1.82 -12.77
CA MET A 143 4.15 1.50 -14.19
C MET A 143 3.17 2.51 -14.81
N GLY A 144 2.09 2.87 -14.11
CA GLY A 144 1.16 3.92 -14.51
C GLY A 144 1.85 5.27 -14.72
N LEU A 145 2.70 5.70 -13.79
CA LEU A 145 3.49 6.92 -13.94
C LEU A 145 4.42 6.89 -15.17
N SER A 146 5.08 5.76 -15.42
CA SER A 146 5.94 5.57 -16.59
C SER A 146 5.16 5.81 -17.90
N LEU A 147 3.93 5.30 -17.96
CA LEU A 147 3.03 5.49 -19.12
C LEU A 147 2.47 6.91 -19.21
N VAL A 148 2.17 7.56 -18.09
CA VAL A 148 1.61 8.94 -18.07
C VAL A 148 2.68 9.96 -18.45
N TYR A 149 3.88 9.85 -17.90
CA TYR A 149 4.99 10.76 -18.17
C TYR A 149 5.81 10.38 -19.40
N ASN A 150 5.48 9.28 -20.07
CA ASN A 150 6.25 8.74 -21.20
C ASN A 150 7.75 8.64 -20.87
N ALA A 151 8.05 8.19 -19.65
CA ALA A 151 9.39 8.19 -19.08
C ALA A 151 9.82 6.77 -18.70
N ASN A 152 11.12 6.50 -18.81
CA ASN A 152 11.67 5.17 -18.53
C ASN A 152 11.94 5.00 -17.02
N TYR A 153 11.07 4.26 -16.33
CA TYR A 153 11.23 3.89 -14.91
C TYR A 153 11.64 2.43 -14.71
N LEU A 154 12.25 1.79 -15.73
CA LEU A 154 12.60 0.37 -15.72
C LEU A 154 13.45 -0.06 -14.53
N ILE A 155 14.36 0.79 -14.05
CA ILE A 155 15.19 0.50 -12.87
C ILE A 155 14.31 0.38 -11.62
N VAL A 156 13.43 1.36 -11.37
CA VAL A 156 12.53 1.36 -10.20
C VAL A 156 11.57 0.17 -10.27
N ILE A 157 11.01 -0.09 -11.46
CA ILE A 157 10.12 -1.23 -11.72
C ILE A 157 10.83 -2.56 -11.45
N SER A 158 12.05 -2.73 -11.96
CA SER A 158 12.86 -3.95 -11.74
C SER A 158 13.15 -4.17 -10.24
N LEU A 159 13.50 -3.11 -9.51
CA LEU A 159 13.75 -3.19 -8.06
C LEU A 159 12.47 -3.57 -7.29
N LEU A 160 11.31 -3.03 -7.67
CA LEU A 160 10.03 -3.39 -7.07
C LEU A 160 9.64 -4.85 -7.36
N ILE A 161 9.90 -5.36 -8.57
CA ILE A 161 9.69 -6.78 -8.92
C ILE A 161 10.58 -7.70 -8.06
N LEU A 162 11.86 -7.34 -7.88
CA LEU A 162 12.74 -8.08 -6.98
C LEU A 162 12.26 -8.02 -5.53
N ALA A 163 11.80 -6.85 -5.07
CA ALA A 163 11.23 -6.69 -3.73
C ALA A 163 9.96 -7.54 -3.53
N ILE A 164 9.10 -7.67 -4.54
CA ILE A 164 7.97 -8.60 -4.54
C ILE A 164 8.44 -10.03 -4.33
N GLY A 165 9.46 -10.48 -5.08
CA GLY A 165 10.04 -11.82 -4.95
C GLY A 165 10.57 -12.10 -3.55
N PHE A 166 11.37 -11.18 -2.99
CA PHE A 166 11.90 -11.32 -1.63
C PHE A 166 10.81 -11.26 -0.56
N THR A 167 9.79 -10.43 -0.74
CA THR A 167 8.64 -10.34 0.18
C THR A 167 7.82 -11.61 0.15
N ALA A 168 7.53 -12.16 -1.04
CA ALA A 168 6.84 -13.44 -1.18
C ALA A 168 7.61 -14.58 -0.50
N ALA A 169 8.91 -14.69 -0.79
CA ALA A 169 9.79 -15.67 -0.15
C ALA A 169 9.79 -15.55 1.39
N SER A 170 9.80 -14.32 1.92
CA SER A 170 9.71 -14.05 3.35
C SER A 170 8.40 -14.56 3.96
N ARG A 171 7.26 -14.23 3.34
CA ARG A 171 5.94 -14.62 3.87
C ARG A 171 5.73 -16.15 3.85
N ILE A 172 6.26 -16.84 2.83
CA ILE A 172 6.26 -18.31 2.77
C ILE A 172 7.16 -18.88 3.87
N GLN A 173 8.39 -18.36 4.01
CA GLN A 173 9.33 -18.86 5.01
C GLN A 173 8.82 -18.69 6.45
N LEU A 174 8.08 -17.60 6.72
CA LEU A 174 7.43 -17.36 8.00
C LEU A 174 6.14 -18.19 8.19
N LYS A 175 5.76 -19.02 7.21
CA LYS A 175 4.51 -19.78 7.17
C LYS A 175 3.27 -18.90 7.42
N ALA A 176 3.35 -17.65 7.01
CA ALA A 176 2.31 -16.67 7.26
C ALA A 176 1.21 -16.70 6.20
N HIS A 177 1.56 -17.12 4.97
CA HIS A 177 0.68 -17.15 3.83
C HIS A 177 0.97 -18.30 2.86
N THR A 178 -0.05 -18.71 2.11
CA THR A 178 0.05 -19.65 0.98
C THR A 178 0.35 -18.93 -0.33
N MET A 179 0.80 -19.65 -1.37
CA MET A 179 1.03 -19.06 -2.70
C MET A 179 -0.21 -18.38 -3.28
N LEU A 180 -1.39 -18.97 -3.07
CA LEU A 180 -2.66 -18.39 -3.54
C LEU A 180 -2.94 -17.04 -2.86
N GLU A 181 -2.76 -16.95 -1.54
CA GLU A 181 -2.97 -15.70 -0.80
C GLU A 181 -1.98 -14.60 -1.20
N LEU A 182 -0.75 -14.97 -1.57
CA LEU A 182 0.25 -14.05 -2.08
C LEU A 182 -0.12 -13.54 -3.47
N PHE A 183 -0.52 -14.44 -4.38
CA PHE A 183 -0.94 -14.08 -5.73
C PHE A 183 -2.18 -13.19 -5.71
N VAL A 184 -3.22 -13.56 -4.95
CA VAL A 184 -4.41 -12.72 -4.74
C VAL A 184 -4.02 -11.38 -4.13
N GLY A 185 -3.04 -11.35 -3.22
CA GLY A 185 -2.48 -10.11 -2.68
C GLY A 185 -1.99 -9.17 -3.77
N ILE A 186 -1.15 -9.64 -4.69
CA ILE A 186 -0.65 -8.85 -5.83
C ILE A 186 -1.80 -8.34 -6.69
N VAL A 187 -2.77 -9.21 -7.04
CA VAL A 187 -3.91 -8.82 -7.88
C VAL A 187 -4.76 -7.75 -7.20
N VAL A 188 -5.12 -7.93 -5.92
CA VAL A 188 -5.92 -6.97 -5.14
C VAL A 188 -5.21 -5.63 -4.98
N GLY A 189 -3.88 -5.63 -4.91
CA GLY A 189 -3.07 -4.42 -4.86
C GLY A 189 -2.93 -3.71 -6.21
N GLY A 190 -2.56 -4.46 -7.24
CA GLY A 190 -2.18 -3.93 -8.53
C GLY A 190 -3.35 -3.64 -9.47
N LEU A 191 -4.39 -4.47 -9.49
CA LEU A 191 -5.49 -4.32 -10.43
C LEU A 191 -6.26 -3.01 -10.23
N PRO A 192 -6.61 -2.58 -9.00
CA PRO A 192 -7.25 -1.28 -8.80
C PRO A 192 -6.37 -0.11 -9.27
N GLN A 193 -5.06 -0.16 -9.02
CA GLN A 193 -4.13 0.87 -9.49
C GLN A 193 -4.13 0.97 -11.01
N PHE A 194 -4.02 -0.18 -11.69
CA PHE A 194 -4.07 -0.25 -13.14
C PHE A 194 -5.39 0.30 -13.70
N LEU A 195 -6.53 -0.13 -13.16
CA LEU A 195 -7.85 0.27 -13.65
C LEU A 195 -8.11 1.77 -13.49
N VAL A 196 -7.79 2.36 -12.33
CA VAL A 196 -8.02 3.81 -12.13
C VAL A 196 -7.08 4.63 -13.03
N PHE A 197 -5.82 4.23 -13.21
CA PHE A 197 -4.91 4.89 -14.15
C PHE A 197 -5.39 4.79 -15.60
N TYR A 198 -5.85 3.61 -16.02
CA TYR A 198 -6.35 3.36 -17.36
C TYR A 198 -7.58 4.23 -17.66
N LEU A 199 -8.56 4.23 -16.74
CA LEU A 199 -9.79 5.01 -16.88
C LEU A 199 -9.59 6.53 -16.83
N TYR A 200 -8.54 7.00 -16.15
CA TYR A 200 -8.23 8.43 -16.08
C TYR A 200 -7.54 8.96 -17.34
N LYS A 201 -6.77 8.12 -18.03
CA LYS A 201 -6.00 8.52 -19.23
C LYS A 201 -6.83 8.45 -20.52
N MET A 202 -7.95 7.71 -20.51
CA MET A 202 -8.97 7.71 -21.58
C MET A 202 -9.91 8.90 -21.44
#